data_AF-A0A1J8QEL7-F1
#
_entry.id   AF-A0A1J8QEL7-F1
#
_cell.length_a   1.000
_cell.length_b   1.000
_cell.length_c   1.000
_cell.angle_alpha   90.00
_cell.angle_beta   90.00
_cell.angle_gamma   90.00
#
_symmetry.space_group_name_H-M   'P 1'
#
loop_
_entity.id
_entity.type
_entity.pdbx_description
1 polymer ?
#
loop_
_entity_poly.entity_id
_entity_poly.type
_entity_poly.pdbx_seq_one_letter_code
_entity_poly.pdbx_strand_id
1 'polypeptide(L)'
;MSLWSLSLNSNSERGSGLHKAETHEFDFSSYSDRDHVTFASPHPVNLLPTGPEYVTQQFMLGTVHIEEASYEGNDQLIREWLRQLNLDSLQEQQKTGLFRVIGWVGDQLTAERLRGLFKFRAQDLNSYERLDWMVVVFGWFHLQMAFANSLHKQYLGTNAGRGLMQAFTLLERKGLNSVQTRGPFHQNLHDAILLIAEAHFRAC
;
A
#
# COMPACT_ATOMS: atom_id res chain seq x y z
N MET A 1 4.64 -27.42 -11.55
CA MET A 1 4.98 -28.56 -10.67
C MET A 1 4.80 -28.12 -9.22
N SER A 2 3.96 -28.88 -8.50
CA SER A 2 3.61 -28.91 -7.07
C SER A 2 3.34 -27.59 -6.31
N LEU A 3 2.04 -27.32 -6.13
CA LEU A 3 1.45 -26.67 -4.96
C LEU A 3 1.71 -27.53 -3.71
N TRP A 4 2.07 -26.88 -2.60
CA TRP A 4 2.05 -27.50 -1.27
C TRP A 4 0.70 -27.23 -0.61
N SER A 5 -0.11 -28.28 -0.41
CA SER A 5 -1.25 -28.25 0.49
C SER A 5 -0.80 -28.69 1.89
N LEU A 6 -0.99 -27.85 2.90
CA LEU A 6 -0.93 -28.28 4.30
C LEU A 6 -2.35 -28.56 4.77
N SER A 7 -2.67 -29.85 4.86
CA SER A 7 -3.83 -30.37 5.58
C SER A 7 -3.54 -30.29 7.08
N LEU A 8 -4.30 -29.48 7.81
CA LEU A 8 -4.36 -29.53 9.27
C LEU A 8 -5.63 -30.27 9.66
N ASN A 9 -5.44 -31.55 9.97
CA ASN A 9 -6.44 -32.42 10.56
C ASN A 9 -6.44 -32.16 12.08
N SER A 10 -7.51 -31.60 12.65
CA SER A 10 -7.67 -31.50 14.10
C SER A 10 -9.02 -32.07 14.52
N ASN A 11 -9.03 -33.37 14.80
CA ASN A 11 -10.05 -34.01 15.62
C ASN A 11 -9.75 -33.69 17.09
N SER A 12 -10.66 -32.97 17.75
CA SER A 12 -10.77 -32.92 19.21
C SER A 12 -12.17 -32.41 19.58
N GLU A 13 -13.09 -33.36 19.75
CA GLU A 13 -14.38 -33.11 20.40
C GLU A 13 -14.18 -32.73 21.88
N ARG A 14 -14.76 -31.60 22.30
CA ARG A 14 -15.45 -31.49 23.61
C ARG A 14 -16.32 -30.23 23.69
N GLY A 15 -17.62 -30.49 23.75
CA GLY A 15 -18.78 -29.64 24.04
C GLY A 15 -18.61 -28.18 24.47
N SER A 16 -19.15 -27.29 23.65
CA SER A 16 -20.07 -26.24 24.09
C SER A 16 -21.10 -26.00 22.97
N GLY A 17 -22.39 -26.09 23.33
CA GLY A 17 -23.51 -26.03 22.39
C GLY A 17 -23.78 -24.62 21.86
N LEU A 18 -22.95 -24.18 20.92
CA LEU A 18 -23.28 -23.11 19.98
C LEU A 18 -23.30 -23.76 18.61
N HIS A 19 -24.51 -24.05 18.09
CA HIS A 19 -24.68 -24.35 16.68
C HIS A 19 -24.16 -23.14 15.90
N LYS A 20 -22.94 -23.26 15.37
CA LYS A 20 -22.43 -22.39 14.32
C LYS A 20 -23.47 -22.48 13.20
N ALA A 21 -24.21 -21.41 12.97
CA ALA A 21 -24.98 -21.31 11.74
C ALA A 21 -23.95 -21.44 10.61
N GLU A 22 -23.91 -22.57 9.92
CA GLU A 22 -23.16 -22.72 8.68
C GLU A 22 -23.89 -21.91 7.62
N THR A 23 -23.74 -20.59 7.68
CA THR A 23 -24.07 -19.73 6.56
C THR A 23 -22.95 -19.93 5.54
N HIS A 24 -23.26 -20.63 4.45
CA HIS A 24 -22.36 -20.67 3.29
C HIS A 24 -22.00 -19.23 2.91
N GLU A 25 -20.71 -18.98 2.71
CA GLU A 25 -20.23 -17.69 2.21
C GLU A 25 -20.94 -17.39 0.89
N PHE A 26 -21.35 -16.13 0.70
CA PHE A 26 -22.03 -15.74 -0.52
C PHE A 26 -21.12 -15.99 -1.73
N ASP A 27 -21.56 -16.85 -2.64
CA ASP A 27 -20.90 -17.10 -3.91
C ASP A 27 -21.70 -16.43 -5.03
N PHE A 28 -21.18 -15.31 -5.55
CA PHE A 28 -21.80 -14.60 -6.66
C PHE A 28 -21.98 -15.49 -7.90
N SER A 29 -21.11 -16.50 -8.09
CA SER A 29 -21.23 -17.43 -9.20
C SER A 29 -22.47 -18.32 -9.08
N SER A 30 -22.98 -18.53 -7.86
CA SER A 30 -24.19 -19.31 -7.57
C SER A 30 -25.49 -18.47 -7.57
N TYR A 31 -25.38 -17.14 -7.65
CA TYR A 31 -26.54 -16.23 -7.60
C TYR A 31 -27.35 -16.27 -8.89
N SER A 32 -28.66 -16.53 -8.79
CA SER A 32 -29.56 -16.73 -9.93
C SER A 32 -29.62 -15.55 -10.90
N ASP A 33 -29.51 -14.33 -10.37
CA ASP A 33 -29.63 -13.10 -11.15
C ASP A 33 -28.25 -12.46 -11.45
N ARG A 34 -27.16 -13.22 -11.36
CA ARG A 34 -25.79 -12.72 -11.59
C ARG A 34 -25.60 -12.03 -12.96
N ASP A 35 -26.40 -12.42 -13.95
CA ASP A 35 -26.38 -11.89 -15.32
C ASP A 35 -27.38 -10.74 -15.54
N HIS A 36 -28.05 -10.25 -14.49
CA HIS A 36 -28.97 -9.11 -14.58
C HIS A 36 -28.23 -7.85 -15.06
N VAL A 37 -28.89 -7.04 -15.90
CA VAL A 37 -28.29 -5.85 -16.55
C VAL A 37 -27.69 -4.85 -15.55
N THR A 38 -28.19 -4.81 -14.31
CA THR A 38 -27.66 -3.97 -13.22
C THR A 38 -26.23 -4.34 -12.83
N PHE A 39 -25.80 -5.58 -13.07
CA PHE A 39 -24.43 -6.03 -12.82
C PHE A 39 -23.51 -5.85 -14.03
N ALA A 40 -24.03 -5.42 -15.18
CA ALA A 40 -23.20 -5.10 -16.34
C ALA A 40 -22.33 -3.89 -16.04
N SER A 41 -21.05 -3.97 -16.40
CA SER A 41 -20.17 -2.80 -16.29
C SER A 41 -20.68 -1.67 -17.17
N PRO A 42 -20.75 -0.43 -16.66
CA PRO A 42 -21.18 0.71 -17.45
C PRO A 42 -20.23 0.95 -18.63
N HIS A 43 -20.73 1.53 -19.72
CA HIS A 43 -19.88 1.90 -20.84
C HIS A 43 -18.78 2.88 -20.38
N PRO A 44 -17.50 2.57 -20.63
CA PRO A 44 -16.40 3.41 -20.18
C PRO A 44 -16.38 4.71 -20.99
N VAL A 45 -16.20 5.85 -20.29
CA VAL A 45 -16.03 7.16 -20.94
C VAL A 45 -14.66 7.27 -21.62
N ASN A 46 -13.62 6.76 -20.95
CA ASN A 46 -12.26 6.65 -21.46
C ASN A 46 -11.69 5.30 -21.03
N LEU A 47 -11.80 4.29 -21.90
CA LEU A 47 -11.22 2.98 -21.62
C LEU A 47 -9.71 3.03 -21.88
N LEU A 48 -8.92 2.82 -20.83
CA LEU A 48 -7.49 2.58 -21.01
C LEU A 48 -7.28 1.26 -21.77
N PRO A 49 -6.20 1.11 -22.53
CA PRO A 49 -5.89 -0.17 -23.17
C PRO A 49 -5.86 -1.31 -22.14
N THR A 50 -6.47 -2.44 -22.47
CA THR A 50 -6.57 -3.62 -21.60
C THR A 50 -6.10 -4.86 -22.34
N GLY A 51 -5.54 -5.83 -21.61
CA GLY A 51 -4.98 -7.05 -22.19
C GLY A 51 -3.65 -7.43 -21.53
N PRO A 52 -3.15 -8.65 -21.75
CA PRO A 52 -1.86 -9.11 -21.23
C PRO A 52 -0.68 -8.19 -21.58
N GLU A 53 -0.72 -7.52 -22.72
CA GLU A 53 0.29 -6.58 -23.21
C GLU A 53 0.31 -5.24 -22.48
N TYR A 54 -0.77 -4.90 -21.77
CA TYR A 54 -0.91 -3.67 -20.98
C TYR A 54 -0.79 -3.92 -19.48
N VAL A 55 -0.38 -5.13 -19.07
CA VAL A 55 -0.13 -5.46 -17.67
C VAL A 55 1.05 -4.63 -17.17
N THR A 56 0.84 -3.94 -16.04
CA THR A 56 1.90 -3.22 -15.33
C THR A 56 3.02 -4.19 -14.94
N GLN A 57 4.23 -3.92 -15.40
CA GLN A 57 5.42 -4.65 -15.02
C GLN A 57 6.14 -3.95 -13.89
N GLN A 58 6.64 -4.71 -12.92
CA GLN A 58 7.43 -4.19 -11.81
C GLN A 58 8.86 -4.68 -11.91
N PHE A 59 9.81 -3.75 -11.82
CA PHE A 59 11.23 -4.03 -11.79
C PHE A 59 11.80 -3.53 -10.47
N MET A 60 12.65 -4.34 -9.84
CA MET A 60 13.40 -3.88 -8.67
C MET A 60 14.66 -3.18 -9.11
N LEU A 61 14.82 -1.92 -8.68
CA LEU A 61 16.06 -1.18 -8.82
C LEU A 61 17.10 -1.72 -7.84
N GLY A 62 18.37 -1.63 -8.22
CA GLY A 62 19.51 -1.97 -7.36
C GLY A 62 19.69 -0.96 -6.23
N THR A 63 20.08 -1.45 -5.06
CA THR A 63 20.36 -0.61 -3.89
C THR A 63 21.63 0.22 -4.08
N VAL A 64 21.64 1.45 -3.59
CA VAL A 64 22.79 2.36 -3.65
C VAL A 64 23.08 3.01 -2.30
N HIS A 65 24.32 3.43 -2.08
CA HIS A 65 24.77 4.10 -0.85
C HIS A 65 24.73 5.62 -0.99
N ILE A 66 23.57 6.17 -1.37
CA ILE A 66 23.34 7.61 -1.48
C ILE A 66 22.33 8.01 -0.41
N GLU A 67 22.66 9.01 0.40
CA GLU A 67 21.79 9.47 1.48
C GLU A 67 20.67 10.39 0.95
N GLU A 68 19.42 10.04 1.21
CA GLU A 68 18.23 10.80 0.77
C GLU A 68 17.91 12.02 1.66
N ALA A 69 18.78 12.37 2.62
CA ALA A 69 18.49 13.38 3.64
C ALA A 69 18.62 14.83 3.17
N SER A 70 19.23 15.07 2.00
CA SER A 70 19.52 16.41 1.47
C SER A 70 18.98 16.60 0.05
N TYR A 71 18.87 17.85 -0.40
CA TYR A 71 18.52 18.16 -1.80
C TYR A 71 19.55 17.57 -2.79
N GLU A 72 20.84 17.70 -2.48
CA GLU A 72 21.92 17.13 -3.28
C GLU A 72 21.80 15.60 -3.38
N GLY A 73 21.56 14.92 -2.25
CA GLY A 73 21.35 13.48 -2.24
C GLY A 73 20.12 13.05 -3.05
N ASN A 74 19.02 13.81 -3.00
CA ASN A 74 17.84 13.54 -3.82
C ASN A 74 18.12 13.75 -5.32
N ASP A 75 18.90 14.76 -5.71
CA ASP A 75 19.30 14.91 -7.12
C ASP A 75 20.16 13.76 -7.62
N GLN A 76 21.14 13.33 -6.81
CA GLN A 76 21.98 12.19 -7.13
C GLN A 76 21.15 10.91 -7.29
N LEU A 77 20.17 10.69 -6.40
CA LEU A 77 19.22 9.60 -6.52
C LEU A 77 18.40 9.68 -7.81
N ILE A 78 17.89 10.86 -8.19
CA ILE A 78 17.16 11.03 -9.46
C ILE A 78 17.99 10.54 -10.64
N ARG A 79 19.25 10.99 -10.73
CA ARG A 79 20.17 10.59 -11.81
C ARG A 79 20.44 9.09 -11.80
N GLU A 80 20.65 8.52 -10.61
CA GLU A 80 20.93 7.09 -10.45
C GLU A 80 19.74 6.21 -10.84
N TRP A 81 18.52 6.59 -10.47
CA TRP A 81 17.32 5.85 -10.86
C TRP A 81 17.07 5.91 -12.36
N LEU A 82 17.25 7.07 -12.99
CA LEU A 82 17.17 7.18 -14.44
C LEU A 82 18.25 6.34 -15.13
N ARG A 83 19.48 6.30 -14.59
CA ARG A 83 20.55 5.44 -15.11
C ARG A 83 20.21 3.95 -15.03
N GLN A 84 19.69 3.48 -13.90
CA GLN A 84 19.29 2.08 -13.76
C GLN A 84 18.13 1.69 -14.69
N LEU A 85 17.26 2.65 -15.02
CA LEU A 85 16.19 2.49 -16.00
C LEU A 85 16.66 2.67 -17.46
N ASN A 86 17.94 2.94 -17.69
CA ASN A 86 18.54 3.29 -19.00
C ASN A 86 17.88 4.52 -19.66
N LEU A 87 17.53 5.52 -18.85
CA LEU A 87 16.91 6.79 -19.24
C LEU A 87 17.87 7.99 -19.15
N ASP A 88 19.16 7.76 -18.97
CA ASP A 88 20.18 8.77 -18.67
C ASP A 88 20.95 9.28 -19.91
N SER A 89 20.81 8.64 -21.07
CA SER A 89 21.42 9.13 -22.32
C SER A 89 20.81 10.47 -22.74
N LEU A 90 21.56 11.30 -23.48
CA LEU A 90 21.06 12.62 -23.93
C LEU A 90 19.73 12.52 -24.70
N GLN A 91 19.57 11.49 -25.54
CA GLN A 91 18.35 11.24 -26.30
C GLN A 91 17.18 10.89 -25.37
N GLU A 92 17.44 10.11 -24.33
CA GLU A 92 16.45 9.74 -23.33
C GLU A 92 16.09 10.91 -22.42
N GLN A 93 17.04 11.77 -22.05
CA GLN A 93 16.78 13.00 -21.31
C GLN A 93 15.88 13.96 -22.10
N GLN A 94 16.17 14.17 -23.39
CA GLN A 94 15.33 14.95 -24.29
C GLN A 94 13.92 14.36 -24.38
N LYS A 95 13.82 13.04 -24.57
CA LYS A 95 12.53 12.35 -24.62
C LYS A 95 11.75 12.48 -23.30
N THR A 96 12.44 12.41 -22.17
CA THR A 96 11.86 12.61 -20.84
C THR A 96 11.29 14.01 -20.70
N GLY A 97 12.07 15.04 -21.02
CA GLY A 97 11.60 16.43 -20.94
C GLY A 97 10.57 16.86 -21.98
N LEU A 98 10.31 16.06 -23.02
CA LEU A 98 9.35 16.42 -24.07
C LEU A 98 8.06 15.59 -24.01
N PHE A 99 8.14 14.32 -23.59
CA PHE A 99 7.07 13.35 -23.84
C PHE A 99 6.75 12.44 -22.65
N ARG A 100 7.52 12.47 -21.55
CA ARG A 100 7.28 11.57 -20.42
C ARG A 100 6.68 12.29 -19.23
N VAL A 101 5.88 11.54 -18.51
CA VAL A 101 5.47 11.85 -17.14
C VAL A 101 5.84 10.65 -16.29
N ILE A 102 6.63 10.87 -15.24
CA ILE A 102 7.08 9.80 -14.33
C ILE A 102 6.50 10.07 -12.96
N GLY A 103 5.67 9.14 -12.48
CA GLY A 103 5.18 9.14 -11.10
C GLY A 103 6.31 8.77 -10.14
N TRP A 104 6.58 9.64 -9.17
CA TRP A 104 7.60 9.43 -8.15
C TRP A 104 6.94 9.22 -6.79
N VAL A 105 7.03 8.01 -6.25
CA VAL A 105 6.40 7.65 -4.98
C VAL A 105 7.47 7.51 -3.90
N GLY A 106 7.37 8.29 -2.83
CA GLY A 106 8.29 8.24 -1.69
C GLY A 106 7.60 8.56 -0.38
N ASP A 107 8.35 8.59 0.73
CA ASP A 107 7.80 9.12 1.98
C ASP A 107 7.53 10.64 1.89
N GLN A 108 6.90 11.21 2.92
CA GLN A 108 6.55 12.62 2.93
C GLN A 108 7.77 13.54 2.79
N LEU A 109 8.88 13.17 3.40
CA LEU A 109 10.08 14.00 3.46
C LEU A 109 10.81 13.98 2.11
N THR A 110 10.88 12.83 1.45
CA THR A 110 11.29 12.71 0.05
C THR A 110 10.42 13.59 -0.85
N ALA A 111 9.08 13.49 -0.71
CA ALA A 111 8.17 14.25 -1.54
C ALA A 111 8.34 15.78 -1.37
N GLU A 112 8.55 16.24 -0.13
CA GLU A 112 8.85 17.65 0.16
C GLU A 112 10.19 18.09 -0.44
N ARG A 113 11.23 17.26 -0.33
CA ARG A 113 12.56 17.56 -0.90
C ARG A 113 12.52 17.67 -2.43
N LEU A 114 11.85 16.73 -3.10
CA LEU A 114 11.71 16.76 -4.56
C LEU A 114 10.92 17.98 -5.05
N ARG A 115 9.86 18.36 -4.34
CA ARG A 115 9.14 19.62 -4.62
C ARG A 115 10.00 20.85 -4.38
N GLY A 116 10.87 20.82 -3.37
CA GLY A 116 11.87 21.86 -3.12
C GLY A 116 12.88 21.98 -4.25
N LEU A 117 13.41 20.85 -4.75
CA LEU A 117 14.29 20.81 -5.92
C LEU A 117 13.63 21.40 -7.16
N PHE A 118 12.39 21.00 -7.46
CA PHE A 118 11.62 21.57 -8.56
C PHE A 118 11.53 23.11 -8.46
N LYS A 119 11.26 23.65 -7.27
CA LYS A 119 11.22 25.11 -7.05
C LYS A 119 12.59 25.76 -7.22
N PHE A 120 13.64 25.12 -6.71
CA PHE A 120 15.01 25.62 -6.83
C PHE A 120 15.47 25.70 -8.29
N ARG A 121 15.00 24.75 -9.10
CA ARG A 121 15.31 24.62 -10.53
C ARG A 121 14.32 25.32 -11.45
N ALA A 122 13.37 26.09 -10.92
CA ALA A 122 12.30 26.68 -11.73
C ALA A 122 12.80 27.59 -12.88
N GLN A 123 14.03 28.11 -12.78
CA GLN A 123 14.65 28.97 -13.79
C GLN A 123 15.53 28.24 -14.81
N ASP A 124 15.64 26.90 -14.71
CA ASP A 124 16.44 26.14 -15.66
C ASP A 124 15.83 26.18 -17.07
N LEU A 125 16.71 26.11 -18.08
CA LEU A 125 16.38 26.46 -19.47
C LEU A 125 15.52 25.40 -20.18
N ASN A 126 15.41 24.19 -19.63
CA ASN A 126 14.67 23.11 -20.25
C ASN A 126 13.90 22.28 -19.22
N SER A 127 12.86 21.60 -19.70
CA SER A 127 11.94 20.79 -18.87
C SER A 127 12.66 19.68 -18.09
N TYR A 128 13.65 19.02 -18.70
CA TYR A 128 14.38 17.93 -18.06
C TYR A 128 15.11 18.42 -16.80
N GLU A 129 15.89 19.50 -16.91
CA GLU A 129 16.62 20.09 -15.78
C GLU A 129 15.67 20.65 -14.72
N ARG A 130 14.56 21.28 -15.12
CA ARG A 130 13.52 21.77 -14.20
C ARG A 130 12.80 20.68 -13.41
N LEU A 131 12.91 19.41 -13.81
CA LEU A 131 12.19 18.27 -13.24
C LEU A 131 10.65 18.35 -13.40
N ASP A 132 10.14 19.10 -14.39
CA ASP A 132 8.69 19.28 -14.56
C ASP A 132 7.95 18.05 -15.11
N TRP A 133 8.70 17.06 -15.60
CA TRP A 133 8.23 15.73 -16.02
C TRP A 133 7.89 14.80 -14.84
N MET A 134 8.29 15.17 -13.62
CA MET A 134 8.13 14.33 -12.42
C MET A 134 6.85 14.67 -11.66
N VAL A 135 5.99 13.68 -11.46
CA VAL A 135 4.77 13.79 -10.63
C VAL A 135 5.03 13.17 -9.28
N VAL A 136 5.30 14.01 -8.27
CA VAL A 136 5.63 13.57 -6.92
C VAL A 136 4.35 13.22 -6.15
N VAL A 137 4.20 11.92 -5.87
CA VAL A 137 3.07 11.33 -5.15
C VAL A 137 3.55 10.87 -3.77
N PHE A 138 2.80 11.20 -2.73
CA PHE A 138 3.13 10.69 -1.40
C PHE A 138 2.81 9.18 -1.33
N GLY A 139 3.67 8.42 -0.68
CA GLY A 139 3.50 6.98 -0.52
C GLY A 139 2.29 6.66 0.36
N TRP A 140 1.24 6.11 -0.24
CA TRP A 140 -0.01 5.78 0.47
C TRP A 140 0.21 4.82 1.65
N PHE A 141 1.21 3.95 1.54
CA PHE A 141 1.62 3.06 2.62
C PHE A 141 2.01 3.83 3.90
N HIS A 142 2.77 4.93 3.78
CA HIS A 142 3.13 5.75 4.93
C HIS A 142 1.91 6.44 5.56
N LEU A 143 0.92 6.83 4.74
CA LEU A 143 -0.35 7.36 5.25
C LEU A 143 -1.14 6.29 6.00
N GLN A 144 -1.21 5.06 5.46
CA GLN A 144 -1.85 3.93 6.14
C GLN A 144 -1.18 3.66 7.49
N MET A 145 0.15 3.67 7.55
CA MET A 145 0.90 3.54 8.81
C MET A 145 0.59 4.66 9.80
N ALA A 146 0.62 5.92 9.34
CA ALA A 146 0.33 7.08 10.18
C ALA A 146 -1.12 7.04 10.70
N PHE A 147 -2.06 6.64 9.86
CA PHE A 147 -3.46 6.50 10.21
C PHE A 147 -3.68 5.36 11.22
N ALA A 148 -3.07 4.19 11.00
CA ALA A 148 -3.12 3.08 11.96
C ALA A 148 -2.55 3.49 13.33
N ASN A 149 -1.45 4.24 13.34
CA ASN A 149 -0.88 4.80 14.58
C ASN A 149 -1.82 5.80 15.27
N SER A 150 -2.55 6.61 14.49
CA SER A 150 -3.55 7.53 15.00
C SER A 150 -4.72 6.77 15.65
N LEU A 151 -5.26 5.75 14.98
CA LEU A 151 -6.30 4.87 15.50
C LEU A 151 -5.83 4.17 16.78
N HIS A 152 -4.61 3.63 16.76
CA HIS A 152 -3.99 3.02 17.93
C HIS A 152 -3.99 3.99 19.11
N LYS A 153 -3.44 5.18 18.94
CA LYS A 153 -3.34 6.17 20.02
C LYS A 153 -4.70 6.63 20.53
N GLN A 154 -5.67 6.83 19.64
CA GLN A 154 -6.99 7.34 19.99
C GLN A 154 -7.86 6.28 20.68
N TYR A 155 -7.76 5.02 20.26
CA TYR A 155 -8.66 3.95 20.67
C TYR A 155 -7.99 2.84 21.49
N LEU A 156 -6.74 3.03 21.93
CA LEU A 156 -6.04 2.04 22.75
C LEU A 156 -6.84 1.69 24.00
N GLY A 157 -7.20 2.70 24.80
CA GLY A 157 -7.89 2.51 26.07
C GLY A 157 -7.09 1.66 27.06
N THR A 158 -7.80 0.94 27.92
CA THR A 158 -7.23 0.06 28.95
C THR A 158 -7.82 -1.34 28.84
N ASN A 159 -7.23 -2.32 29.55
CA ASN A 159 -7.76 -3.69 29.59
C ASN A 159 -9.20 -3.78 30.15
N ALA A 160 -9.62 -2.80 30.95
CA ALA A 160 -10.94 -2.78 31.57
C ALA A 160 -12.01 -2.08 30.70
N GLY A 161 -11.59 -1.28 29.72
CA GLY A 161 -12.51 -0.55 28.83
C GLY A 161 -12.76 -1.30 27.51
N ARG A 162 -13.72 -0.82 26.72
CA ARG A 162 -13.98 -1.32 25.35
C ARG A 162 -13.07 -0.63 24.33
N GLY A 163 -11.76 -0.89 24.42
CA GLY A 163 -10.74 -0.34 23.53
C GLY A 163 -9.87 -1.42 22.90
N LEU A 164 -8.95 -1.02 22.02
CA LEU A 164 -8.03 -1.93 21.34
C LEU A 164 -7.18 -2.74 22.34
N MET A 165 -6.81 -2.17 23.48
CA MET A 165 -6.02 -2.83 24.52
C MET A 165 -6.76 -4.05 25.13
N GLN A 166 -8.07 -3.93 25.36
CA GLN A 166 -8.89 -5.07 25.78
C GLN A 166 -8.92 -6.14 24.68
N ALA A 167 -9.15 -5.73 23.42
CA ALA A 167 -9.19 -6.67 22.30
C ALA A 167 -7.85 -7.37 22.07
N PHE A 168 -6.73 -6.66 22.16
CA PHE A 168 -5.38 -7.24 22.06
C PHE A 168 -5.14 -8.27 23.17
N THR A 169 -5.60 -7.97 24.39
CA THR A 169 -5.50 -8.91 25.51
C THR A 169 -6.34 -10.17 25.27
N LEU A 170 -7.59 -10.02 24.83
CA LEU A 170 -8.48 -11.15 24.55
C LEU A 170 -7.99 -12.02 23.38
N LEU A 171 -7.35 -11.39 22.38
CA LEU A 171 -6.79 -12.07 21.21
C LEU A 171 -5.32 -12.49 21.40
N GLU A 172 -4.77 -12.33 22.61
CA GLU A 172 -3.38 -12.64 22.97
C GLU A 172 -2.33 -11.98 22.05
N ARG A 173 -2.65 -10.81 21.49
CA ARG A 173 -1.76 -10.05 20.59
C ARG A 173 -0.71 -9.28 21.39
N LYS A 174 0.55 -9.71 21.29
CA LYS A 174 1.70 -9.09 21.97
C LYS A 174 2.35 -8.00 21.13
N GLY A 175 3.04 -7.07 21.80
CA GLY A 175 3.82 -6.01 21.14
C GLY A 175 3.00 -4.87 20.55
N LEU A 176 1.68 -4.84 20.79
CA LEU A 176 0.78 -3.79 20.31
C LEU A 176 0.43 -2.76 21.40
N ASN A 177 1.09 -2.80 22.55
CA ASN A 177 0.78 -1.88 23.67
C ASN A 177 1.38 -0.49 23.47
N SER A 178 2.42 -0.38 22.64
CA SER A 178 3.09 0.87 22.30
C SER A 178 3.44 0.89 20.82
N VAL A 179 3.33 2.07 20.21
CA VAL A 179 3.67 2.26 18.80
C VAL A 179 5.16 2.03 18.58
N GLN A 180 5.49 1.24 17.55
CA GLN A 180 6.86 1.08 17.07
C GLN A 180 6.94 1.42 15.59
N THR A 181 7.98 2.14 15.19
CA THR A 181 8.24 2.52 13.80
C THR A 181 9.08 1.48 13.05
N ARG A 182 9.54 0.43 13.73
CA ARG A 182 10.37 -0.64 13.19
C ARG A 182 9.77 -2.00 13.48
N GLY A 183 10.12 -2.98 12.66
CA GLY A 183 9.68 -4.36 12.84
C GLY A 183 8.21 -4.58 12.47
N PRO A 184 7.59 -5.67 12.95
CA PRO A 184 6.28 -6.13 12.48
C PRO A 184 5.09 -5.37 13.08
N PHE A 185 5.32 -4.28 13.83
CA PHE A 185 4.27 -3.57 14.55
C PHE A 185 3.10 -3.16 13.64
N HIS A 186 3.40 -2.53 12.50
CA HIS A 186 2.35 -2.08 11.58
C HIS A 186 1.51 -3.24 11.04
N GLN A 187 2.17 -4.32 10.59
CA GLN A 187 1.47 -5.50 10.08
C GLN A 187 0.58 -6.12 11.17
N ASN A 188 1.13 -6.33 12.36
CA ASN A 188 0.40 -6.92 13.48
C ASN A 188 -0.79 -6.04 13.90
N LEU A 189 -0.63 -4.72 13.89
CA LEU A 189 -1.70 -3.78 14.20
C LEU A 189 -2.78 -3.80 13.13
N HIS A 190 -2.40 -3.81 11.85
CA HIS A 190 -3.32 -3.89 10.72
C HIS A 190 -4.17 -5.16 10.78
N ASP A 191 -3.53 -6.31 10.95
CA ASP A 191 -4.23 -7.61 11.05
C ASP A 191 -5.17 -7.67 12.25
N ALA A 192 -4.74 -7.12 13.41
CA ALA A 192 -5.58 -7.05 14.59
C ALA A 192 -6.81 -6.17 14.37
N ILE A 193 -6.65 -5.00 13.76
CA ILE A 193 -7.78 -4.09 13.47
C ILE A 193 -8.80 -4.76 12.54
N LEU A 194 -8.34 -5.44 11.49
CA LEU A 194 -9.24 -6.15 10.57
C LEU A 194 -10.04 -7.26 11.28
N LEU A 195 -9.37 -8.08 12.09
CA LEU A 195 -10.02 -9.15 12.86
C LEU A 195 -11.04 -8.60 13.86
N ILE A 196 -10.70 -7.53 14.57
CA ILE A 196 -11.59 -6.88 15.53
C ILE A 196 -12.81 -6.28 14.82
N ALA A 197 -12.60 -5.64 13.66
CA ALA A 197 -13.68 -5.08 12.86
C ALA A 197 -14.64 -6.17 12.35
N GLU A 198 -14.09 -7.26 11.79
CA GLU A 198 -14.87 -8.41 11.33
C GLU A 198 -15.73 -9.02 12.47
N ALA A 199 -15.14 -9.20 13.65
CA ALA A 199 -15.85 -9.70 14.81
C ALA A 199 -16.99 -8.79 15.25
N HIS A 200 -16.79 -7.46 15.24
CA HIS A 200 -17.86 -6.51 15.55
C HIS A 200 -18.98 -6.52 14.51
N PHE A 201 -18.66 -6.56 13.21
CA PHE A 201 -19.68 -6.61 12.17
C PHE A 201 -20.53 -7.88 12.23
N ARG A 202 -19.97 -9.01 12.67
CA ARG A 202 -20.69 -10.28 12.83
C ARG A 202 -21.50 -10.40 14.12
N ALA A 203 -21.16 -9.60 15.13
CA ALA A 203 -21.88 -9.59 16.41
C ALA A 203 -23.12 -8.67 16.38
N CYS A 204 -23.26 -7.84 15.35
CA CYS A 204 -24.45 -7.04 15.04
C CYS A 204 -25.44 -7.85 14.21
#